data_AF-A0A0G1N674-F1
#
_entry.id   AF-A0A0G1N674-F1
#
_cell.length_a   1.000
_cell.length_b   1.000
_cell.length_c   1.000
_cell.angle_alpha   90.00
_cell.angle_beta   90.00
_cell.angle_gamma   90.00
#
_symmetry.space_group_name_H-M   'P 1'
#
loop_
_entity.id
_entity.type
_entity.pdbx_description
1 polymer ?
#
loop_
_entity_poly.entity_id
_entity_poly.type
_entity_poly.pdbx_seq_one_letter_code
_entity_poly.pdbx_strand_id
1 'polypeptide(L)' 'MLNGSAIATSRTPLAILENYQEKDGSVVIPEVLRKWMGKNKITPTLDR' A
#
# COMPACT_ATOMS: atom_id res chain seq x y z
N MET A 1 29.08 16.66 -2.56
CA MET A 1 28.44 15.45 -1.97
C MET A 1 26.98 15.40 -2.44
N LEU A 2 26.44 14.22 -2.76
CA LEU A 2 25.06 14.01 -3.21
C LEU A 2 24.40 12.94 -2.32
N ASN A 3 23.15 13.16 -1.91
CA ASN A 3 22.32 12.17 -1.22
C ASN A 3 20.85 12.31 -1.67
N GLY A 4 20.06 11.25 -1.44
CA GLY A 4 18.63 11.22 -1.74
C GLY A 4 17.93 10.07 -1.01
N SER A 5 16.67 10.27 -0.64
CA SER A 5 15.85 9.26 0.03
C SER A 5 15.25 8.30 -0.99
N ALA A 6 15.53 6.99 -0.85
CA ALA A 6 14.95 5.98 -1.73
C ALA A 6 13.43 5.86 -1.53
N ILE A 7 12.97 5.78 -0.28
CA ILE A 7 11.55 5.64 0.07
C ILE A 7 11.28 6.40 1.37
N ALA A 8 10.25 7.25 1.39
CA ALA A 8 9.80 7.94 2.59
C ALA A 8 8.61 7.16 3.20
N THR A 9 8.85 6.46 4.32
CA THR A 9 7.85 5.62 4.99
C THR A 9 6.60 6.37 5.43
N SER A 10 6.68 7.69 5.64
CA SER A 10 5.52 8.52 6.00
C SER A 10 4.61 8.86 4.82
N ARG A 11 5.09 8.81 3.56
CA ARG A 11 4.36 9.31 2.39
C ARG A 11 4.08 8.23 1.36
N THR A 12 5.01 7.30 1.17
CA THR A 12 4.84 6.18 0.22
C THR A 12 3.59 5.34 0.49
N PRO A 13 3.20 5.04 1.75
CA PRO A 13 1.96 4.33 2.00
C PRO A 13 0.72 5.09 1.54
N LEU A 14 0.66 6.42 1.69
CA LEU A 14 -0.51 7.20 1.25
C LEU A 14 -0.71 7.10 -0.26
N ALA A 15 0.36 7.25 -1.03
CA ALA A 15 0.28 7.12 -2.49
C ALA A 15 -0.21 5.72 -2.91
N ILE A 16 0.18 4.67 -2.19
CA ILE A 16 -0.33 3.30 -2.44
C ILE A 16 -1.83 3.22 -2.10
N LEU A 17 -2.26 3.74 -0.95
CA LEU A 17 -3.68 3.72 -0.56
C LEU A 17 -4.55 4.48 -1.58
N GLU A 18 -4.14 5.67 -2.01
CA GLU A 18 -4.91 6.51 -2.93
C GLU A 18 -5.03 5.91 -4.34
N ASN A 19 -3.97 5.27 -4.85
CA ASN A 19 -3.94 4.76 -6.22
C ASN A 19 -4.50 3.33 -6.34
N TYR A 20 -4.58 2.59 -5.24
CA TYR A 20 -5.01 1.18 -5.24
C TYR A 20 -6.27 0.93 -4.38
N GLN A 21 -6.96 1.97 -3.93
CA GLN A 21 -8.26 1.83 -3.28
C GLN A 21 -9.34 1.38 -4.27
N GLU A 22 -10.24 0.55 -3.78
CA GLU A 22 -11.43 0.08 -4.47
C GLU A 22 -12.69 0.72 -3.88
N LYS A 23 -13.81 0.67 -4.63
CA LYS A 23 -15.08 1.28 -4.19
C LYS A 23 -15.64 0.68 -2.88
N ASP A 24 -15.25 -0.55 -2.57
CA ASP A 24 -15.62 -1.27 -1.34
C ASP A 24 -14.76 -0.87 -0.12
N GLY A 25 -13.83 0.09 -0.28
CA GLY A 25 -12.95 0.56 0.78
C GLY A 25 -11.74 -0.33 1.05
N SER A 26 -11.58 -1.42 0.29
CA SER A 26 -10.37 -2.23 0.34
C SER A 26 -9.26 -1.66 -0.54
N VAL A 27 -8.02 -2.10 -0.32
CA VAL A 27 -6.85 -1.64 -1.08
C VAL A 27 -6.13 -2.83 -1.70
N VAL A 28 -5.95 -2.81 -3.01
CA VAL A 28 -5.19 -3.83 -3.75
C VAL A 28 -3.70 -3.64 -3.44
N ILE A 29 -3.01 -4.72 -3.09
CA ILE A 29 -1.57 -4.68 -2.83
C ILE A 29 -0.82 -4.76 -4.18
N PRO A 30 0.08 -3.81 -4.48
CA PRO A 30 0.92 -3.85 -5.67
C PRO A 30 1.67 -5.17 -5.78
N GLU A 31 1.77 -5.73 -6.99
CA GLU A 31 2.27 -7.10 -7.21
C GLU A 31 3.65 -7.34 -6.57
N VAL A 32 4.54 -6.35 -6.69
CA VAL A 32 5.91 -6.37 -6.15
C VAL A 32 5.97 -6.44 -4.62
N LEU A 33 4.90 -6.03 -3.92
CA LEU A 33 4.82 -6.04 -2.46
C LEU A 33 4.14 -7.31 -1.91
N ARG A 34 3.42 -8.07 -2.74
CA ARG A 34 2.62 -9.22 -2.28
C ARG A 34 3.44 -10.30 -1.57
N LYS A 35 4.68 -10.55 -2.03
CA LYS A 35 5.59 -11.52 -1.38
C LYS A 35 5.94 -11.17 0.07
N TRP A 36 5.93 -9.88 0.40
CA TRP A 36 6.24 -9.39 1.74
C TRP A 36 4.99 -9.30 2.62
N MET A 37 3.85 -8.99 2.01
CA MET A 37 2.58 -8.81 2.71
C MET A 37 1.82 -10.13 2.95
N GLY A 38 2.12 -11.19 2.19
CA GLY A 38 1.44 -12.49 2.29
C GLY A 38 -0.04 -12.46 1.88
N LYS A 39 -0.49 -11.36 1.26
CA LYS A 39 -1.86 -11.09 0.84
C LYS A 39 -1.87 -10.32 -0.48
N ASN A 40 -2.99 -10.35 -1.18
CA ASN A 40 -3.23 -9.58 -2.41
C ASN A 40 -4.08 -8.31 -2.19
N LYS A 41 -4.83 -8.23 -1.08
CA LYS A 41 -5.72 -7.11 -0.73
C LYS A 41 -5.70 -6.83 0.77
N ILE A 42 -5.90 -5.58 1.16
CA ILE A 42 -6.19 -5.14 2.53
C ILE A 42 -7.68 -4.83 2.60
N THR A 43 -8.42 -5.45 3.50
CA THR A 43 -9.87 -5.23 3.68
C THR A 43 -10.15 -4.41 4.92
N PRO A 44 -11.24 -3.61 4.95
CA PRO A 44 -11.70 -2.95 6.16
C PRO A 44 -11.93 -3.92 7.31
N THR A 45 -11.66 -3.48 8.55
CA THR A 45 -11.81 -4.32 9.76
C THR A 45 -13.28 -4.47 10.18
N LEU A 46 -14.19 -3.61 9.69
CA LEU A 46 -15.62 -3.62 10.03
C LEU A 46 -16.40 -4.78 9.36
N ASP A 47 -15.79 -5.50 8.42
CA ASP A 47 -16.37 -6.69 7.77
C ASP A 47 -16.09 -7.99 8.56
N ARG A 48 -15.89 -7.89 9.89
CA ARG A 48 -15.71 -9.02 10.82
C ARG A 48 -16.81 -9.05 11.87
#